data_AF-A0A1H2E7I3-F1
#
_entry.id   AF-A0A1H2E7I3-F1
#
_cell.length_a   1.000
_cell.length_b   1.000
_cell.length_c   1.000
_cell.angle_alpha   90.00
_cell.angle_beta   90.00
_cell.angle_gamma   90.00
#
_symmetry.space_group_name_H-M   'P 1'
#
loop_
_entity.id
_entity.type
_entity.pdbx_description
1 polymer ?
#
loop_
_entity_poly.entity_id
_entity_poly.type
_entity_poly.pdbx_seq_one_letter_code
_entity_poly.pdbx_strand_id
1 'polypeptide(L)'
;MGTATLIDWTQLDLIRRECGSEAALIFADLVGEFDGQFQNFTKLVEIGDPTGVSRLAHQIKGSTSSFGFLAFAHLMRDIEARTKSGGPVPTPEELATARQLFNDSVALIHQERPDLNPA
;
A
#
# COMPACT_ATOMS: atom_id res chain seq x y z
N MET A 1 6.52 -14.28 -13.91
CA MET A 1 6.41 -14.39 -12.44
C MET A 1 4.95 -14.20 -12.08
N GLY A 2 4.36 -15.13 -11.33
CA GLY A 2 2.91 -15.23 -11.16
C GLY A 2 2.33 -14.07 -10.35
N THR A 3 1.15 -13.59 -10.74
CA THR A 3 0.32 -12.60 -10.05
C THR A 3 -0.09 -13.01 -8.63
N ALA A 4 0.13 -14.28 -8.26
CA ALA A 4 -0.19 -14.86 -6.95
C ALA A 4 0.58 -14.24 -5.75
N THR A 5 1.52 -13.32 -5.97
CA THR A 5 2.30 -12.67 -4.90
C THR A 5 1.88 -11.23 -4.58
N LEU A 6 0.91 -10.64 -5.30
CA LEU A 6 0.50 -9.26 -5.07
C LEU A 6 -0.50 -9.12 -3.93
N ILE A 7 -1.50 -10.00 -3.87
CA ILE A 7 -2.63 -9.92 -2.94
C ILE A 7 -2.69 -11.19 -2.07
N ASP A 8 -2.84 -10.99 -0.77
CA ASP A 8 -3.36 -11.99 0.15
C ASP A 8 -4.89 -12.00 0.07
N TRP A 9 -5.40 -12.89 -0.78
CA TRP A 9 -6.83 -13.04 -1.01
C TRP A 9 -7.58 -13.51 0.23
N THR A 10 -6.93 -14.26 1.13
CA THR A 10 -7.56 -14.75 2.36
C THR A 10 -7.84 -13.58 3.29
N GLN A 11 -6.86 -12.69 3.45
CA GLN A 11 -6.97 -11.48 4.26
C GLN A 11 -8.01 -10.51 3.67
N LEU A 12 -7.99 -10.28 2.36
CA LEU A 12 -8.97 -9.42 1.69
C LEU A 12 -10.40 -9.95 1.84
N ASP A 13 -10.62 -11.25 1.61
CA ASP A 13 -11.95 -11.85 1.76
C ASP A 13 -12.42 -11.87 3.22
N LEU A 14 -11.51 -11.91 4.20
CA LEU A 14 -11.86 -11.75 5.61
C LEU A 14 -12.42 -10.35 5.89
N ILE A 15 -11.67 -9.29 5.55
CA ILE A 15 -12.14 -7.91 5.73
C ILE A 15 -13.43 -7.67 4.96
N ARG A 16 -13.54 -8.15 3.73
CA ARG A 16 -14.76 -8.01 2.91
C ARG A 16 -15.97 -8.63 3.60
N ARG A 17 -15.81 -9.77 4.27
CA ARG A 17 -16.88 -10.42 5.04
C ARG A 17 -17.22 -9.65 6.31
N GLU A 18 -16.23 -9.11 7.02
CA GLU A 18 -16.44 -8.35 8.25
C GLU A 18 -17.10 -7.00 7.98
N CYS A 19 -16.72 -6.30 6.91
CA CYS A 19 -17.29 -5.02 6.51
C CYS A 19 -18.62 -5.14 5.75
N GLY A 20 -18.93 -6.31 5.18
CA GLY A 20 -20.18 -6.55 4.45
C GLY A 20 -20.37 -5.56 3.30
N SER A 21 -21.53 -4.88 3.28
CA SER A 21 -21.88 -3.91 2.22
C SER A 21 -21.01 -2.66 2.19
N GLU A 22 -20.28 -2.35 3.26
CA GLU A 22 -19.42 -1.16 3.34
C GLU A 22 -18.02 -1.42 2.76
N ALA A 23 -17.68 -2.68 2.46
CA ALA A 23 -16.33 -3.05 2.03
C ALA A 23 -15.84 -2.25 0.81
N ALA A 24 -16.71 -1.99 -0.17
CA ALA A 24 -16.38 -1.20 -1.36
C ALA A 24 -16.08 0.26 -1.04
N LEU A 25 -16.83 0.88 -0.13
CA LEU A 25 -16.62 2.26 0.29
C LEU A 25 -15.30 2.40 1.05
N ILE A 26 -15.04 1.51 2.01
CA ILE A 26 -13.80 1.53 2.79
C ILE A 26 -12.58 1.27 1.89
N PHE A 27 -12.72 0.36 0.92
CA PHE A 27 -11.66 0.13 -0.07
C PHE A 27 -11.41 1.36 -0.94
N ALA A 28 -12.46 2.05 -1.39
CA ALA A 28 -12.31 3.27 -2.18
C ALA A 28 -11.72 4.43 -1.38
N ASP A 29 -12.09 4.59 -0.11
CA ASP A 29 -11.48 5.57 0.80
C ASP A 29 -9.98 5.28 0.95
N LEU A 30 -9.62 4.02 1.19
CA LEU A 30 -8.22 3.60 1.22
C LEU A 30 -7.51 4.00 -0.09
N VAL A 31 -8.06 3.65 -1.26
CA VAL A 31 -7.41 3.97 -2.55
C VAL A 31 -7.31 5.49 -2.79
N GLY A 32 -8.35 6.24 -2.43
CA GLY A 32 -8.40 7.69 -2.60
C GLY A 32 -7.37 8.46 -1.76
N GLU A 33 -7.00 7.94 -0.58
CA GLU A 33 -6.00 8.56 0.27
C GLU A 33 -4.55 8.41 -0.25
N PHE A 34 -4.30 7.41 -1.10
CA PHE A 34 -2.92 6.99 -1.42
C PHE A 34 -2.17 7.98 -2.30
N ASP A 35 -2.85 8.71 -3.18
CA ASP A 35 -2.19 9.75 -3.97
C ASP A 35 -1.59 10.85 -3.09
N GLY A 36 -2.33 11.27 -2.06
CA GLY A 36 -1.82 12.23 -1.06
C GLY A 36 -0.67 11.65 -0.23
N GLN A 37 -0.76 10.36 0.13
CA GLN A 37 0.30 9.68 0.88
C GLN A 37 1.58 9.56 0.05
N PHE A 38 1.51 9.21 -1.24
CA PHE A 38 2.68 9.16 -2.12
C PHE A 38 3.32 10.54 -2.31
N GLN A 39 2.52 11.61 -2.47
CA GLN A 39 3.06 12.96 -2.55
C GLN A 39 3.83 13.35 -1.28
N ASN A 40 3.29 13.00 -0.11
CA ASN A 40 3.97 13.23 1.17
C ASN A 40 5.24 12.39 1.29
N PHE A 41 5.21 11.14 0.81
CA PHE A 41 6.37 10.27 0.78
C PHE A 41 7.51 10.85 -0.06
N THR A 42 7.20 11.31 -1.27
CA THR A 42 8.16 11.94 -2.17
C THR A 42 8.81 13.16 -1.51
N LYS A 43 8.02 14.04 -0.88
CA LYS A 43 8.55 15.21 -0.17
C LYS A 43 9.53 14.83 0.94
N LEU A 44 9.20 13.81 1.74
CA LEU A 44 10.05 13.33 2.83
C LEU A 44 11.37 12.75 2.31
N VAL A 45 11.33 12.07 1.16
CA VAL A 45 12.52 11.58 0.47
C VAL A 45 13.38 12.72 -0.08
N GLU A 46 12.76 13.72 -0.72
CA GLU A 46 13.46 14.89 -1.29
C GLU A 46 14.21 15.70 -0.23
N ILE A 47 13.61 15.90 0.95
CA ILE A 47 14.27 16.60 2.06
C ILE A 47 15.19 15.70 2.89
N GLY A 48 15.26 14.40 2.58
CA GLY A 48 16.09 13.42 3.26
C GLY A 48 15.71 13.20 4.73
N ASP A 49 14.41 13.14 5.06
CA ASP A 49 13.91 12.88 6.43
C ASP A 49 13.64 11.38 6.67
N PRO A 50 14.62 10.62 7.21
CA PRO A 50 14.43 9.20 7.47
C PRO A 50 13.37 8.90 8.54
N THR A 51 13.15 9.82 9.49
CA THR A 51 12.16 9.61 10.57
C THR A 51 10.75 9.74 10.01
N GLY A 52 10.51 10.80 9.22
CA GLY A 52 9.25 10.98 8.51
C GLY A 52 8.97 9.83 7.55
N VAL A 53 9.96 9.41 6.75
CA VAL A 53 9.83 8.25 5.85
C VAL A 53 9.46 6.99 6.61
N SER A 54 10.19 6.66 7.68
CA SER A 54 9.92 5.46 8.47
C SER A 54 8.51 5.46 9.04
N ARG A 55 8.06 6.60 9.58
CA ARG A 55 6.72 6.76 10.15
C ARG A 55 5.63 6.60 9.08
N LEU A 56 5.80 7.24 7.92
CA LEU A 56 4.81 7.15 6.86
C LEU A 56 4.75 5.73 6.27
N ALA A 57 5.90 5.09 6.05
CA ALA A 57 5.96 3.70 5.61
C ALA A 57 5.26 2.75 6.60
N HIS A 58 5.41 2.98 7.91
CA HIS A 58 4.70 2.22 8.94
C HIS A 58 3.18 2.35 8.83
N GLN A 59 2.68 3.60 8.65
CA GLN A 59 1.25 3.87 8.51
C GLN A 59 0.67 3.21 7.27
N ILE A 60 1.33 3.41 6.12
CA ILE A 60 0.95 2.84 4.83
C ILE A 60 0.93 1.31 4.88
N LYS A 61 1.98 0.70 5.45
CA LYS A 61 2.04 -0.75 5.64
C LYS A 61 0.85 -1.24 6.48
N GLY A 62 0.52 -0.55 7.57
CA GLY A 62 -0.58 -0.92 8.46
C GLY A 62 -1.95 -0.89 7.77
N SER A 63 -2.24 0.15 7.00
CA SER A 63 -3.50 0.27 6.26
C SER A 63 -3.58 -0.77 5.14
N THR A 64 -2.52 -0.94 4.36
CA THR A 64 -2.53 -1.84 3.18
C THR A 64 -2.44 -3.33 3.52
N SER A 65 -1.72 -3.71 4.58
CA SER A 65 -1.63 -5.11 5.01
C SER A 65 -2.99 -5.65 5.43
N SER A 66 -3.81 -4.81 6.05
CA SER A 66 -5.17 -5.16 6.47
C SER A 66 -6.02 -5.58 5.27
N PHE A 67 -5.87 -4.90 4.12
CA PHE A 67 -6.56 -5.21 2.87
C PHE A 67 -5.85 -6.25 1.99
N GLY A 68 -4.77 -6.88 2.49
CA GLY A 68 -4.08 -7.95 1.78
C GLY A 68 -3.13 -7.49 0.68
N PHE A 69 -2.69 -6.24 0.61
CA PHE A 69 -1.72 -5.76 -0.39
C PHE A 69 -0.30 -6.27 -0.07
N LEU A 70 -0.05 -7.56 -0.28
CA LEU A 70 1.12 -8.28 0.22
C LEU A 70 2.45 -7.71 -0.29
N ALA A 71 2.63 -7.62 -1.62
CA ALA A 71 3.90 -7.17 -2.20
C ALA A 71 4.22 -5.71 -1.84
N PHE A 72 3.20 -4.86 -1.87
CA PHE A 72 3.32 -3.45 -1.54
C PHE A 72 3.64 -3.25 -0.05
N ALA A 73 2.91 -3.94 0.84
CA ALA A 73 3.16 -3.89 2.28
C ALA A 73 4.56 -4.40 2.65
N HIS A 74 5.06 -5.43 1.96
CA HIS A 74 6.44 -5.88 2.15
C HIS A 74 7.48 -4.82 1.79
N LEU A 75 7.32 -4.15 0.64
CA LEU A 75 8.23 -3.06 0.28
C LEU A 75 8.19 -1.92 1.32
N MET A 76 7.01 -1.55 1.80
CA MET A 76 6.88 -0.53 2.85
C MET A 76 7.53 -0.95 4.17
N ARG A 77 7.37 -2.21 4.57
CA ARG A 77 8.06 -2.78 5.74
C ARG A 77 9.57 -2.70 5.60
N ASP A 78 10.11 -3.01 4.42
CA ASP A 78 11.54 -3.02 4.19
C ASP A 78 12.11 -1.58 4.20
N ILE A 79 11.37 -0.61 3.63
CA ILE A 79 11.69 0.83 3.73
C ILE A 79 11.64 1.30 5.19
N GLU A 80 10.58 0.97 5.94
CA GLU A 80 10.43 1.31 7.36
C GLU A 80 11.62 0.80 8.17
N ALA A 81 11.97 -0.49 8.02
CA ALA A 81 13.06 -1.12 8.76
C ALA A 81 14.43 -0.51 8.42
N ARG A 82 14.69 -0.29 7.12
CA ARG A 82 15.94 0.32 6.64
C ARG A 82 16.11 1.73 7.21
N THR A 83 15.10 2.58 7.08
CA THR A 83 15.18 3.97 7.54
C THR A 83 15.20 4.09 9.06
N LYS A 84 14.45 3.24 9.78
CA LYS A 84 14.46 3.17 11.25
C LYS A 84 15.82 2.79 11.83
N SER A 85 16.60 1.99 11.11
CA SER A 85 17.95 1.55 11.53
C SER A 85 19.06 2.51 11.13
N GLY A 86 18.72 3.71 10.62
CA GLY A 86 19.71 4.70 10.16
C GLY A 86 20.22 4.47 8.74
N GLY A 87 19.59 3.56 7.99
CA GLY A 87 19.84 3.39 6.56
C GLY A 87 19.27 4.52 5.70
N PRO A 88 19.57 4.52 4.40
CA PRO A 88 19.15 5.58 3.49
C PRO A 88 17.63 5.60 3.28
N VAL A 89 17.10 6.81 3.05
CA VAL A 89 15.75 7.02 2.49
C VAL A 89 15.63 6.30 1.13
N PRO A 90 14.44 5.84 0.74
CA PRO A 90 14.26 5.19 -0.56
C PRO A 90 14.57 6.13 -1.71
N THR A 91 15.05 5.54 -2.79
CA THR A 91 15.29 6.24 -4.05
C THR A 91 13.97 6.59 -4.76
N PRO A 92 13.97 7.55 -5.70
CA PRO A 92 12.83 7.81 -6.56
C PRO A 92 12.33 6.57 -7.32
N GLU A 93 13.24 5.68 -7.73
CA GLU A 93 12.91 4.43 -8.42
C GLU A 93 12.18 3.44 -7.51
N GLU A 94 12.59 3.33 -6.24
CA GLU A 94 11.87 2.53 -5.25
C GLU A 94 10.47 3.08 -4.98
N LEU A 95 10.30 4.42 -4.93
CA LEU A 95 8.97 5.04 -4.81
C LEU A 95 8.10 4.79 -6.04
N ALA A 96 8.68 4.87 -7.24
CA ALA A 96 7.98 4.54 -8.48
C ALA A 96 7.53 3.07 -8.49
N THR A 97 8.41 2.16 -8.03
CA THR A 97 8.09 0.73 -7.89
C THR A 97 6.96 0.51 -6.88
N ALA A 98 7.00 1.20 -5.73
CA ALA A 98 5.93 1.15 -4.73
C ALA A 98 4.59 1.59 -5.32
N ARG A 99 4.58 2.69 -6.08
CA ARG A 99 3.36 3.18 -6.74
C ARG A 99 2.84 2.19 -7.79
N GLN A 100 3.73 1.57 -8.56
CA GLN A 100 3.34 0.56 -9.53
C GLN A 100 2.73 -0.67 -8.84
N LEU A 101 3.36 -1.20 -7.79
CA LEU A 101 2.83 -2.33 -7.02
C LEU A 101 1.45 -2.05 -6.44
N PHE A 102 1.24 -0.83 -5.92
CA PHE A 102 -0.07 -0.41 -5.44
C PHE A 102 -1.11 -0.40 -6.55
N ASN A 103 -0.81 0.25 -7.69
CA ASN A 103 -1.72 0.33 -8.83
C ASN A 103 -2.06 -1.05 -9.41
N ASP A 104 -1.07 -1.93 -9.55
CA ASP A 104 -1.26 -3.30 -10.03
C ASP A 104 -2.14 -4.10 -9.07
N SER A 105 -1.96 -3.88 -7.75
CA SER A 105 -2.78 -4.51 -6.71
C SER A 105 -4.25 -4.05 -6.79
N VAL A 106 -4.50 -2.74 -6.93
CA VAL A 106 -5.85 -2.19 -7.09
C VAL A 106 -6.50 -2.71 -8.37
N ALA A 107 -5.79 -2.69 -9.50
CA ALA A 107 -6.29 -3.19 -10.77
C ALA A 107 -6.68 -4.68 -10.69
N LEU A 108 -5.83 -5.49 -10.05
CA LEU A 108 -6.10 -6.91 -9.85
C LEU A 108 -7.30 -7.15 -8.93
N ILE A 109 -7.44 -6.38 -7.84
CA ILE A 109 -8.61 -6.46 -6.96
C ILE A 109 -9.88 -6.13 -7.73
N HIS A 110 -9.92 -5.04 -8.51
CA HIS A 110 -11.10 -4.70 -9.31
C HIS A 110 -11.44 -5.75 -10.37
N GLN A 111 -10.44 -6.42 -10.93
CA GLN A 111 -10.65 -7.50 -11.88
C GLN A 111 -11.28 -8.75 -11.22
N GLU A 112 -10.77 -9.16 -10.05
CA GLU A 112 -11.15 -10.41 -9.39
C GLU A 112 -12.30 -10.25 -8.38
N ARG A 113 -12.54 -9.03 -7.91
CA ARG A 113 -13.58 -8.63 -6.94
C ARG A 113 -14.25 -7.34 -7.43
N PRO A 114 -15.04 -7.41 -8.52
CA PRO A 114 -15.72 -6.24 -9.07
C PRO A 114 -16.71 -5.60 -8.08
N ASP A 115 -17.14 -6.35 -7.06
CA ASP A 115 -17.97 -5.85 -5.95
C ASP A 115 -17.26 -4.82 -5.05
N LEU A 116 -15.92 -4.73 -5.13
CA LEU A 116 -15.14 -3.71 -4.42
C LEU A 116 -14.88 -2.45 -5.24
N ASN A 117 -15.35 -2.39 -6.48
CA ASN A 117 -15.28 -1.19 -7.31
C ASN A 117 -16.60 -0.41 -7.16
N PRO A 118 -16.67 0.70 -6.40
CA PRO A 118 -17.87 1.50 -6.34
C PRO A 118 -18.10 2.12 -7.73
N ALA A 119 -19.15 1.68 -8.40
CA ALA A 119 -19.56 2.15 -9.72
C ALA A 119 -19.76 3.67 -9.78
#